data_AF-A0A919ZX68-F1
#
_entry.id   AF-A0A919ZX68-F1
#
_cell.length_a   1.000
_cell.length_b   1.000
_cell.length_c   1.000
_cell.angle_alpha   90.00
_cell.angle_beta   90.00
_cell.angle_gamma   90.00
#
_symmetry.space_group_name_H-M   'P 1'
#
loop_
_entity.id
_entity.type
_entity.pdbx_description
1 polymer ?
#
loop_
_entity_poly.entity_id
_entity_poly.type
_entity_poly.pdbx_seq_one_letter_code
_entity_poly.pdbx_strand_id
1 'polypeptide(L)'
;MLIHLNVLAEQKNVFSEVEEVYREYVQDFIENDFDGIASHFSVPVKFNSLSQNANTIEDVKAVYRDMKNNIQEGYSYSTIDSIKIYPSNDLYIADVIYSRFNDKNELLFTGNTLYEFINVDENWKMISLSSKDIPQQKSSGLVSALEHTVRSEKNMARDEFRHPYETLYIFGISPAMKVIELSPGGGWYTEIFASYLEQGNLIAAHHDPNSKSNYRKRSRARFEEKLSSNPIYDSIKLVNLNGSLAEPSSVDAVVTFRNLHNWIGSRWIQYLKIALLRLNQVEYWGG
;
A
#
# COMPACT_ATOMS: atom_id res chain seq x y z
N MET A 1 0.68 32.73 28.44
CA MET A 1 1.30 31.46 28.88
C MET A 1 0.30 30.52 29.55
N LEU A 2 -0.55 31.00 30.48
CA LEU A 2 -1.58 30.17 31.15
C LEU A 2 -2.68 29.60 30.24
N ILE A 3 -3.19 30.39 29.28
CA ILE A 3 -4.26 29.94 28.36
C ILE A 3 -3.79 28.76 27.49
N HIS A 4 -2.52 28.76 27.07
CA HIS A 4 -1.96 27.72 26.21
C HIS A 4 -1.71 26.41 26.98
N LEU A 5 -1.45 26.46 28.29
CA LEU A 5 -1.25 25.28 29.12
C LEU A 5 -2.57 24.55 29.41
N ASN A 6 -3.68 25.28 29.59
CA ASN A 6 -5.00 24.68 29.83
C ASN A 6 -5.53 23.95 28.59
N VAL A 7 -5.40 24.55 27.40
CA VAL A 7 -5.82 23.92 26.13
C VAL A 7 -5.05 22.62 25.88
N LEU A 8 -3.74 22.59 26.18
CA LEU A 8 -2.92 21.39 26.03
C LEU A 8 -3.28 20.30 27.06
N ALA A 9 -3.73 20.68 28.26
CA ALA A 9 -4.17 19.74 29.28
C ALA A 9 -5.53 19.12 28.94
N GLU A 10 -6.49 19.94 28.48
CA GLU A 10 -7.80 19.48 28.00
C GLU A 10 -7.66 18.54 26.79
N GLN A 11 -6.80 18.88 25.82
CA GLN A 11 -6.55 18.00 24.67
C GLN A 11 -5.92 16.66 25.06
N LYS A 12 -4.98 16.66 26.02
CA LYS A 12 -4.41 15.40 26.55
C LYS A 12 -5.45 14.54 27.25
N ASN A 13 -6.45 15.15 27.89
CA ASN A 13 -7.54 14.42 28.50
C ASN A 13 -8.40 13.73 27.43
N VAL A 14 -8.80 14.46 26.39
CA VAL A 14 -9.58 13.90 25.28
C VAL A 14 -8.85 12.76 24.55
N PHE A 15 -7.54 12.89 24.32
CA PHE A 15 -6.76 11.80 23.71
C PHE A 15 -6.81 10.51 24.55
N SER A 16 -6.75 10.64 25.88
CA SER A 16 -6.82 9.49 26.79
C SER A 16 -8.21 8.83 26.73
N GLU A 17 -9.27 9.63 26.70
CA GLU A 17 -10.66 9.14 26.61
C GLU A 17 -10.93 8.41 25.29
N VAL A 18 -10.49 8.97 24.15
CA VAL A 18 -10.63 8.32 22.84
C VAL A 18 -9.81 7.03 22.76
N GLU A 19 -8.60 7.03 23.35
CA GLU A 19 -7.77 5.82 23.43
C GLU A 19 -8.42 4.72 24.28
N GLU A 20 -9.06 5.09 25.39
CA GLU A 20 -9.78 4.15 26.27
C GLU A 20 -10.94 3.47 25.52
N VAL A 21 -11.81 4.25 24.86
CA VAL A 21 -12.90 3.72 24.03
C VAL A 21 -12.37 2.77 22.95
N TYR A 22 -11.26 3.12 22.29
CA TYR A 22 -10.67 2.25 21.28
C TYR A 22 -10.16 0.93 21.88
N ARG A 23 -9.57 0.96 23.07
CA ARG A 23 -9.06 -0.25 23.76
C ARG A 23 -10.20 -1.17 24.20
N GLU A 24 -11.30 -0.62 24.71
CA GLU A 24 -12.52 -1.37 25.03
C GLU A 24 -13.11 -2.03 23.78
N TYR A 25 -13.23 -1.28 22.68
CA TYR A 25 -13.65 -1.84 21.39
C TYR A 25 -12.79 -3.04 20.95
N VAL A 26 -11.46 -2.97 21.10
CA VAL A 26 -10.57 -4.09 20.77
C VAL A 26 -10.83 -5.30 21.67
N GLN A 27 -11.14 -5.08 22.95
CA GLN A 27 -11.49 -6.16 23.86
C GLN A 27 -12.79 -6.85 23.43
N ASP A 28 -13.84 -6.08 23.17
CA ASP A 28 -15.12 -6.62 22.68
C ASP A 28 -14.93 -7.37 21.34
N PHE A 29 -14.06 -6.84 20.47
CA PHE A 29 -13.67 -7.53 19.23
C PHE A 29 -12.98 -8.86 19.49
N ILE A 30 -12.10 -8.97 20.48
CA ILE A 30 -11.42 -10.24 20.82
C ILE A 30 -12.44 -11.25 21.37
N GLU A 31 -13.36 -10.79 22.22
CA GLU A 31 -14.38 -11.62 22.88
C GLU A 31 -15.53 -12.03 21.96
N ASN A 32 -15.61 -11.42 20.77
CA ASN A 32 -16.75 -11.53 19.85
C ASN A 32 -18.06 -11.02 20.48
N ASP A 33 -17.97 -10.02 21.37
CA ASP A 33 -19.14 -9.32 21.89
C ASP A 33 -19.64 -8.31 20.87
N PHE A 34 -20.53 -8.74 19.98
CA PHE A 34 -21.08 -7.88 18.94
C PHE A 34 -21.95 -6.75 19.50
N ASP A 35 -22.55 -6.91 20.68
CA ASP A 35 -23.31 -5.84 21.33
C ASP A 35 -22.36 -4.79 21.92
N GLY A 36 -21.30 -5.22 22.60
CA GLY A 36 -20.19 -4.38 23.06
C GLY A 36 -19.54 -3.60 21.91
N ILE A 37 -19.11 -4.30 20.85
CA ILE A 37 -18.55 -3.68 19.63
C ILE A 37 -19.46 -2.58 19.11
N ALA A 38 -20.75 -2.89 18.91
CA ALA A 38 -21.69 -1.95 18.31
C ALA A 38 -21.99 -0.74 19.22
N SER A 39 -21.82 -0.89 20.54
CA SER A 39 -22.01 0.19 21.50
C SER A 39 -20.97 1.32 21.33
N HIS A 40 -19.80 1.04 20.76
CA HIS A 40 -18.76 2.04 20.51
C HIS A 40 -19.01 2.91 19.27
N PHE A 41 -20.06 2.64 18.51
CA PHE A 41 -20.39 3.35 17.28
C PHE A 41 -21.58 4.29 17.43
N SER A 42 -21.58 5.37 16.62
CA SER A 42 -22.75 6.20 16.37
C SER A 42 -23.13 6.09 14.90
N VAL A 43 -24.39 5.75 14.62
CA VAL A 43 -24.87 5.57 13.25
C VAL A 43 -25.28 6.91 12.62
N PRO A 44 -25.07 7.11 11.30
CA PRO A 44 -24.54 6.13 10.34
C PRO A 44 -23.02 5.96 10.43
N VAL A 45 -22.55 4.72 10.28
CA VAL A 45 -21.11 4.38 10.27
C VAL A 45 -20.64 4.10 8.85
N LYS A 46 -19.52 4.69 8.46
CA LYS A 46 -18.86 4.43 7.16
C LYS A 46 -17.72 3.44 7.32
N PHE A 47 -17.85 2.25 6.74
CA PHE A 47 -16.76 1.28 6.60
C PHE A 47 -16.10 1.47 5.25
N ASN A 48 -15.26 2.52 5.11
CA ASN A 48 -14.74 2.96 3.83
C ASN A 48 -13.93 1.85 3.11
N SER A 49 -13.14 1.07 3.85
CA SER A 49 -12.40 -0.07 3.30
C SER A 49 -13.29 -1.19 2.75
N LEU A 50 -14.52 -1.31 3.25
CA LEU A 50 -15.50 -2.30 2.81
C LEU A 50 -16.45 -1.75 1.76
N SER A 51 -16.38 -0.45 1.44
CA SER A 51 -17.38 0.26 0.63
C SER A 51 -18.81 0.04 1.14
N GLN A 52 -18.98 -0.07 2.46
CA GLN A 52 -20.26 -0.33 3.13
C GLN A 52 -20.60 0.79 4.09
N ASN A 53 -21.90 1.08 4.21
CA ASN A 53 -22.45 2.01 5.21
C ASN A 53 -23.43 1.25 6.08
N ALA A 54 -23.33 1.42 7.40
CA ALA A 54 -24.27 0.88 8.37
C ALA A 54 -25.16 2.02 8.88
N ASN A 55 -26.47 1.91 8.68
CA ASN A 55 -27.42 2.96 9.08
C ASN A 55 -28.08 2.65 10.42
N THR A 56 -27.98 1.41 10.89
CA THR A 56 -28.51 0.94 12.17
C THR A 56 -27.44 0.19 12.95
N ILE A 57 -27.63 0.08 14.27
CA ILE A 57 -26.75 -0.70 15.15
C ILE A 57 -26.69 -2.17 14.72
N GLU A 58 -27.79 -2.69 14.18
CA GLU A 58 -27.89 -4.06 13.67
C GLU A 58 -27.08 -4.24 12.38
N ASP A 59 -26.99 -3.22 11.53
CA ASP A 59 -26.10 -3.22 10.37
C ASP A 59 -24.63 -3.27 10.83
N VAL A 60 -24.25 -2.52 11.86
CA VAL A 60 -22.89 -2.57 12.45
C VAL A 60 -22.57 -3.98 12.91
N LYS A 61 -23.47 -4.62 13.68
CA LYS A 61 -23.31 -6.01 14.11
C LYS A 61 -23.18 -6.98 12.94
N ALA A 62 -23.97 -6.79 11.88
CA ALA A 62 -23.89 -7.63 10.68
C ALA A 62 -22.54 -7.52 9.98
N VAL A 63 -22.01 -6.30 9.82
CA VAL A 63 -20.68 -6.04 9.25
C VAL A 63 -19.60 -6.76 10.07
N TYR A 64 -19.64 -6.66 11.40
CA TYR A 64 -18.64 -7.30 12.26
C TYR A 64 -18.75 -8.82 12.29
N ARG A 65 -19.95 -9.40 12.21
CA ARG A 65 -20.12 -10.85 12.05
C ARG A 65 -19.48 -11.34 10.74
N ASP A 66 -19.73 -10.64 9.64
CA ASP A 66 -19.11 -10.97 8.36
C ASP A 66 -17.58 -10.81 8.42
N MET A 67 -17.08 -9.72 9.01
CA MET A 67 -15.65 -9.49 9.22
C MET A 67 -15.00 -10.61 10.03
N LYS A 68 -15.68 -11.11 11.08
CA LYS A 68 -15.19 -12.22 11.90
C LYS A 68 -15.22 -13.56 11.17
N ASN A 69 -16.25 -13.82 10.38
CA ASN A 69 -16.32 -15.04 9.57
C ASN A 69 -15.22 -15.09 8.49
N ASN A 70 -14.78 -13.93 8.01
CA ASN A 70 -13.75 -13.79 6.98
C ASN A 70 -12.39 -13.34 7.56
N ILE A 71 -12.18 -13.46 8.88
CA ILE A 71 -10.91 -13.13 9.51
C ILE A 71 -9.83 -14.17 9.13
N GLN A 72 -8.57 -13.85 9.40
CA GLN A 72 -7.44 -14.76 9.17
C GLN A 72 -7.67 -16.10 9.88
N GLU A 73 -7.45 -17.21 9.15
CA GLU A 73 -7.55 -18.56 9.69
C GLU A 73 -6.64 -18.71 10.92
N GLY A 74 -7.18 -19.29 11.99
CA GLY A 74 -6.47 -19.46 13.26
C GLY A 74 -6.40 -18.20 14.12
N TYR A 75 -7.11 -17.12 13.79
CA TYR A 75 -7.20 -15.93 14.65
C TYR A 75 -7.57 -16.27 16.10
N SER A 76 -6.83 -15.70 17.05
CA SER A 76 -7.08 -15.81 18.49
C SER A 76 -7.23 -14.43 19.14
N TYR A 77 -6.24 -13.55 19.01
CA TYR A 77 -6.26 -12.24 19.64
C TYR A 77 -5.60 -11.15 18.78
N SER A 78 -5.81 -9.89 19.17
CA SER A 78 -5.19 -8.73 18.55
C SER A 78 -4.37 -7.92 19.57
N THR A 79 -3.33 -7.23 19.11
CA THR A 79 -2.55 -6.24 19.88
C THR A 79 -2.69 -4.86 19.25
N ILE A 80 -2.52 -3.83 20.07
CA ILE A 80 -2.39 -2.44 19.61
C ILE A 80 -0.90 -2.10 19.62
N ASP A 81 -0.29 -2.08 18.44
CA ASP A 81 1.15 -1.85 18.29
C ASP A 81 1.48 -0.36 18.36
N SER A 82 0.58 0.48 17.84
CA SER A 82 0.66 1.93 17.93
C SER A 82 -0.72 2.55 17.81
N ILE A 83 -1.00 3.56 18.63
CA ILE A 83 -2.15 4.46 18.48
C ILE A 83 -1.65 5.90 18.54
N LYS A 84 -2.04 6.70 17.56
CA LYS A 84 -1.79 8.15 17.53
C LYS A 84 -3.10 8.86 17.33
N ILE A 85 -3.43 9.78 18.24
CA ILE A 85 -4.67 10.53 18.18
C ILE A 85 -4.35 11.98 17.85
N TYR A 86 -5.10 12.55 16.91
CA TYR A 86 -4.98 13.95 16.54
C TYR A 86 -6.37 14.56 16.30
N PRO A 87 -6.56 15.84 16.64
CA PRO A 87 -7.77 16.56 16.32
C PRO A 87 -7.85 16.80 14.81
N SER A 88 -9.07 16.80 14.26
CA SER A 88 -9.34 17.13 12.87
C SER A 88 -10.70 17.84 12.79
N ASN A 89 -10.68 19.16 12.60
CA ASN A 89 -11.88 20.00 12.65
C ASN A 89 -12.67 19.77 13.96
N ASP A 90 -13.90 19.27 13.85
CA ASP A 90 -14.84 19.01 14.95
C ASP A 90 -14.81 17.55 15.46
N LEU A 91 -13.83 16.75 15.02
CA LEU A 91 -13.69 15.34 15.39
C LEU A 91 -12.25 14.98 15.79
N TYR A 92 -12.06 13.76 16.27
CA TYR A 92 -10.74 13.19 16.55
C TYR A 92 -10.49 11.98 15.67
N ILE A 93 -9.24 11.79 15.25
CA ILE A 93 -8.82 10.65 14.44
C ILE A 93 -7.82 9.84 15.23
N ALA A 94 -8.10 8.55 15.41
CA ALA A 94 -7.12 7.57 15.88
C ALA A 94 -6.50 6.85 14.68
N ASP A 95 -5.19 7.01 14.51
CA ASP A 95 -4.35 6.28 13.56
C ASP A 95 -3.72 5.08 14.25
N VAL A 96 -4.24 3.90 13.95
CA VAL A 96 -3.93 2.69 14.72
C VAL A 96 -3.26 1.63 13.87
N ILE A 97 -2.11 1.16 14.34
CA ILE A 97 -1.44 -0.06 13.88
C ILE A 97 -1.76 -1.17 14.87
N TYR A 98 -2.31 -2.28 14.37
CA TYR A 98 -2.65 -3.44 15.17
C TYR A 98 -2.13 -4.71 14.52
N SER A 99 -1.82 -5.71 15.34
CA SER A 99 -1.43 -7.03 14.87
C SER A 99 -2.42 -8.09 15.36
N ARG A 100 -2.59 -9.17 14.60
CA ARG A 100 -3.44 -10.31 14.93
C ARG A 100 -2.59 -11.57 15.01
N PHE A 101 -2.89 -12.42 15.97
CA PHE A 101 -2.12 -13.62 16.28
C PHE A 101 -3.02 -14.83 16.42
N ASN A 102 -2.45 -16.02 16.22
CA ASN A 102 -3.07 -17.27 16.62
C ASN A 102 -2.78 -17.61 18.09
N ASP A 103 -3.31 -18.74 18.55
CA ASP A 103 -3.13 -19.26 19.93
C ASP A 103 -1.69 -19.65 20.27
N LYS A 104 -0.80 -19.73 19.27
CA LYS A 104 0.64 -19.98 19.42
C LYS A 104 1.48 -18.71 19.38
N ASN A 105 0.85 -17.53 19.37
CA ASN A 105 1.50 -16.21 19.23
C ASN A 105 2.21 -16.01 17.88
N GLU A 106 1.80 -16.73 16.83
CA GLU A 106 2.31 -16.51 15.48
C GLU A 106 1.54 -15.35 14.83
N LEU A 107 2.27 -14.42 14.21
CA LEU A 107 1.68 -13.24 13.55
C LEU A 107 0.90 -13.66 12.31
N LEU A 108 -0.40 -13.35 12.28
CA LEU A 108 -1.28 -13.62 11.16
C LEU A 108 -1.46 -12.38 10.27
N PHE A 109 -1.55 -11.20 10.87
CA PHE A 109 -1.85 -9.95 10.17
C PHE A 109 -1.32 -8.74 10.92
N THR A 110 -0.95 -7.70 10.18
CA THR A 110 -0.79 -6.35 10.70
C THR A 110 -1.65 -5.41 9.86
N GLY A 111 -2.53 -4.66 10.51
CA GLY A 111 -3.40 -3.67 9.87
C GLY A 111 -3.04 -2.26 10.31
N ASN A 112 -3.36 -1.30 9.45
CA ASN A 112 -3.33 0.12 9.78
C ASN A 112 -4.69 0.73 9.43
N THR A 113 -5.39 1.32 10.41
CA THR A 113 -6.73 1.89 10.21
C THR A 113 -6.87 3.23 10.93
N LEU A 114 -7.48 4.19 10.22
CA LEU A 114 -7.99 5.43 10.77
C LEU A 114 -9.41 5.22 11.28
N TYR A 115 -9.65 5.66 12.51
CA TYR A 115 -10.97 5.67 13.14
C TYR A 115 -11.33 7.13 13.43
N GLU A 116 -12.48 7.59 12.93
CA GLU A 116 -13.00 8.93 13.23
C GLU A 116 -13.98 8.85 14.40
N PHE A 117 -13.77 9.72 15.39
CA PHE A 117 -14.54 9.80 16.63
C PHE A 117 -15.22 11.16 16.77
N ILE A 118 -16.50 11.13 17.15
CA ILE A 118 -17.26 12.31 17.58
C ILE A 118 -17.69 12.14 19.02
N ASN A 119 -17.92 13.24 19.72
CA ASN A 119 -18.54 13.21 21.04
C ASN A 119 -20.06 13.29 20.88
N VAL A 120 -20.78 12.31 21.40
CA VAL A 120 -22.25 12.24 21.42
C VAL A 120 -22.67 12.14 22.87
N ASP A 121 -23.33 13.17 23.40
CA ASP A 121 -23.82 13.22 24.77
C ASP A 121 -22.74 12.83 25.81
N GLU A 122 -21.58 13.48 25.75
CA GLU A 122 -20.41 13.25 26.61
C GLU A 122 -19.72 11.89 26.41
N ASN A 123 -20.07 11.13 25.38
CA ASN A 123 -19.46 9.84 25.05
C ASN A 123 -18.78 9.87 23.69
N TRP A 124 -17.51 9.45 23.62
CA TRP A 124 -16.81 9.31 22.34
C TRP A 124 -17.32 8.09 21.57
N LYS A 125 -17.68 8.28 20.30
CA LYS A 125 -18.22 7.24 19.42
C LYS A 125 -17.53 7.27 18.06
N MET A 126 -17.24 6.08 17.54
CA MET A 126 -16.73 5.91 16.18
C MET A 126 -17.83 6.11 15.15
N ILE A 127 -17.51 6.78 14.05
CA ILE A 127 -18.45 7.03 12.93
C ILE A 127 -17.88 6.59 11.57
N SER A 128 -16.60 6.29 11.50
CA SER A 128 -15.94 5.95 10.25
C SER A 128 -14.67 5.16 10.53
N LEU A 129 -14.41 4.17 9.67
CA LEU A 129 -13.15 3.43 9.65
C LEU A 129 -12.59 3.44 8.22
N SER A 130 -11.31 3.75 8.10
CA SER A 130 -10.58 3.80 6.83
C SER A 130 -9.22 3.15 6.98
N SER A 131 -9.05 1.95 6.44
CA SER A 131 -7.74 1.26 6.43
C SER A 131 -6.77 2.02 5.54
N LYS A 132 -5.60 2.36 6.07
CA LYS A 132 -4.57 3.12 5.35
C LYS A 132 -3.84 2.29 4.31
N ASP A 133 -3.75 0.97 4.50
CA ASP A 133 -3.23 0.05 3.50
C ASP A 133 -3.69 -1.41 3.75
N ILE A 134 -4.13 -2.03 2.63
CA ILE A 134 -4.28 -3.44 2.19
C ILE A 134 -5.26 -4.39 2.92
N PRO A 135 -6.38 -4.78 2.28
CA PRO A 135 -7.09 -6.02 2.60
C PRO A 135 -6.13 -7.20 2.48
N GLN A 136 -6.02 -8.00 3.53
CA GLN A 136 -5.14 -9.16 3.57
C GLN A 136 -5.68 -10.37 2.77
N GLN A 137 -6.03 -10.14 1.51
CA GLN A 137 -5.66 -11.08 0.47
C GLN A 137 -4.54 -10.41 -0.29
N LYS A 138 -3.29 -10.82 -0.03
CA LYS A 138 -2.23 -10.46 -0.97
C LYS A 138 -2.74 -10.84 -2.35
N SER A 139 -2.73 -9.92 -3.33
CA SER A 139 -3.34 -10.25 -4.63
C SER A 139 -2.70 -11.54 -5.13
N SER A 140 -3.53 -12.57 -5.37
CA SER A 140 -3.01 -13.90 -5.71
C SER A 140 -2.04 -13.81 -6.88
N GLY A 141 -2.34 -12.94 -7.86
CA GLY A 141 -1.46 -12.63 -8.99
C GLY A 141 -0.09 -12.06 -8.61
N LEU A 142 -0.01 -11.05 -7.73
CA LEU A 142 1.29 -10.48 -7.34
C LEU A 142 2.10 -11.48 -6.49
N VAL A 143 1.45 -12.24 -5.60
CA VAL A 143 2.13 -13.29 -4.83
C VAL A 143 2.68 -14.37 -5.76
N SER A 144 1.86 -14.88 -6.68
CA SER A 144 2.29 -15.86 -7.68
C SER A 144 3.44 -15.34 -8.54
N ALA A 145 3.44 -14.04 -8.88
CA ALA A 145 4.54 -13.44 -9.61
C ALA A 145 5.84 -13.37 -8.79
N LEU A 146 5.76 -13.10 -7.49
CA LEU A 146 6.91 -13.07 -6.59
C LEU A 146 7.52 -14.45 -6.36
N GLU A 147 6.70 -15.50 -6.43
CA GLU A 147 7.11 -16.90 -6.27
C GLU A 147 7.37 -17.61 -7.61
N HIS A 148 7.20 -16.90 -8.73
CA HIS A 148 7.26 -17.50 -10.06
C HIS A 148 8.65 -18.08 -10.37
N THR A 149 8.68 -19.29 -10.94
CA THR A 149 9.92 -20.05 -11.18
C THR A 149 10.88 -19.41 -12.21
N VAL A 150 10.42 -18.40 -12.95
CA VAL A 150 11.30 -17.62 -13.83
C VAL A 150 12.25 -16.70 -13.05
N ARG A 151 11.88 -16.37 -11.80
CA ARG A 151 12.72 -15.54 -10.93
C ARG A 151 13.93 -16.36 -10.51
N SER A 152 15.09 -15.71 -10.50
CA SER A 152 16.28 -16.40 -9.99
C SER A 152 16.22 -16.52 -8.47
N GLU A 153 16.64 -17.66 -7.91
CA GLU A 153 16.71 -17.88 -6.46
C GLU A 153 17.48 -16.77 -5.74
N LYS A 154 18.60 -16.31 -6.34
CA LYS A 154 19.39 -15.18 -5.84
C LYS A 154 18.59 -13.89 -5.73
N ASN A 155 17.65 -13.65 -6.65
CA ASN A 155 16.82 -12.45 -6.62
C ASN A 155 15.70 -12.58 -5.60
N MET A 156 15.04 -13.76 -5.53
CA MET A 156 13.99 -14.07 -4.55
C MET A 156 14.51 -13.99 -3.11
N ALA A 157 15.73 -14.49 -2.85
CA ALA A 157 16.37 -14.40 -1.53
C ALA A 157 16.62 -12.96 -1.05
N ARG A 158 16.38 -11.96 -1.89
CA ARG A 158 16.50 -10.54 -1.53
C ARG A 158 15.17 -9.85 -1.32
N ASP A 159 14.06 -10.56 -1.49
CA ASP A 159 12.71 -10.02 -1.30
C ASP A 159 12.53 -9.53 0.15
N GLU A 160 13.11 -10.22 1.14
CA GLU A 160 13.07 -9.80 2.56
C GLU A 160 13.70 -8.42 2.82
N PHE A 161 14.64 -7.99 1.97
CA PHE A 161 15.30 -6.68 2.10
C PHE A 161 14.75 -5.65 1.10
N ARG A 162 13.94 -6.08 0.14
CA ARG A 162 13.48 -5.25 -0.97
C ARG A 162 11.98 -5.00 -0.92
N HIS A 163 11.24 -5.79 -0.16
CA HIS A 163 9.80 -5.65 0.07
C HIS A 163 9.04 -5.39 -1.25
N PRO A 164 9.19 -6.27 -2.27
CA PRO A 164 8.64 -6.00 -3.59
C PRO A 164 7.12 -5.99 -3.61
N TYR A 165 6.48 -6.81 -2.78
CA TYR A 165 5.03 -6.82 -2.65
C TYR A 165 4.54 -5.44 -2.23
N GLU A 166 5.06 -4.94 -1.12
CA GLU A 166 4.70 -3.66 -0.52
C GLU A 166 5.05 -2.52 -1.48
N THR A 167 6.22 -2.56 -2.11
CA THR A 167 6.65 -1.52 -3.05
C THR A 167 5.71 -1.42 -4.26
N LEU A 168 5.39 -2.54 -4.91
CA LEU A 168 4.53 -2.56 -6.10
C LEU A 168 3.07 -2.27 -5.76
N TYR A 169 2.64 -2.71 -4.58
CA TYR A 169 1.34 -2.37 -4.04
C TYR A 169 1.19 -0.86 -3.78
N ILE A 170 2.15 -0.22 -3.09
CA ILE A 170 2.14 1.22 -2.82
C ILE A 170 2.15 2.03 -4.12
N PHE A 171 2.83 1.52 -5.15
CA PHE A 171 2.83 2.16 -6.48
C PHE A 171 1.50 1.97 -7.24
N GLY A 172 0.61 1.12 -6.74
CA GLY A 172 -0.67 0.80 -7.36
C GLY A 172 -0.49 0.16 -8.73
N ILE A 173 0.51 -0.70 -8.91
CA ILE A 173 0.73 -1.40 -10.19
C ILE A 173 -0.24 -2.58 -10.27
N SER A 174 -1.05 -2.61 -11.33
CA SER A 174 -1.96 -3.72 -11.62
C SER A 174 -1.56 -4.48 -12.90
N PRO A 175 -2.03 -5.73 -13.09
CA PRO A 175 -1.65 -6.56 -14.25
C PRO A 175 -1.96 -5.95 -15.62
N ALA A 176 -3.06 -5.20 -15.74
CA ALA A 176 -3.50 -4.59 -16.99
C ALA A 176 -2.74 -3.30 -17.35
N MET A 177 -1.93 -2.75 -16.44
CA MET A 177 -1.19 -1.52 -16.71
C MET A 177 -0.04 -1.76 -17.67
N LYS A 178 0.14 -0.80 -18.59
CA LYS A 178 1.34 -0.68 -19.40
C LYS A 178 2.40 0.15 -18.65
N VAL A 179 3.51 -0.49 -18.33
CA VAL A 179 4.53 0.03 -17.41
C VAL A 179 5.86 0.23 -18.13
N ILE A 180 6.50 1.38 -17.87
CA ILE A 180 7.90 1.60 -18.26
C ILE A 180 8.80 1.39 -17.03
N GLU A 181 9.67 0.38 -17.08
CA GLU A 181 10.75 0.18 -16.11
C GLU A 181 12.01 0.92 -16.56
N LEU A 182 12.37 2.00 -15.85
CA LEU A 182 13.56 2.78 -16.14
C LEU A 182 14.81 2.17 -15.49
N SER A 183 15.84 1.92 -16.31
CA SER A 183 17.11 1.32 -15.87
C SER A 183 16.92 0.04 -15.05
N PRO A 184 16.39 -1.02 -15.66
CA PRO A 184 16.11 -2.29 -14.97
C PRO A 184 17.37 -3.00 -14.44
N GLY A 185 18.57 -2.54 -14.84
CA GLY A 185 19.84 -3.10 -14.40
C GLY A 185 19.99 -4.55 -14.85
N GLY A 186 20.02 -5.48 -13.88
CA GLY A 186 20.04 -6.93 -14.12
C GLY A 186 18.65 -7.58 -14.21
N GLY A 187 17.58 -6.78 -14.18
CA GLY A 187 16.20 -7.21 -14.39
C GLY A 187 15.51 -7.80 -13.16
N TRP A 188 15.81 -7.30 -11.96
CA TRP A 188 15.22 -7.85 -10.74
C TRP A 188 13.71 -7.63 -10.66
N TYR A 189 13.21 -6.42 -10.97
CA TYR A 189 11.78 -6.15 -11.06
C TYR A 189 11.20 -6.63 -12.38
N THR A 190 11.99 -6.64 -13.45
CA THR A 190 11.62 -7.26 -14.75
C THR A 190 11.17 -8.72 -14.59
N GLU A 191 11.85 -9.52 -13.75
CA GLU A 191 11.44 -10.91 -13.47
C GLU A 191 10.04 -11.01 -12.85
N ILE A 192 9.66 -10.04 -12.00
CA ILE A 192 8.33 -9.97 -11.38
C ILE A 192 7.30 -9.47 -12.40
N PHE A 193 7.62 -8.40 -13.14
CA PHE A 193 6.70 -7.83 -14.12
C PHE A 193 6.40 -8.79 -15.27
N ALA A 194 7.36 -9.63 -15.66
CA ALA A 194 7.16 -10.62 -16.73
C ALA A 194 6.06 -11.64 -16.42
N SER A 195 5.85 -11.97 -15.14
CA SER A 195 4.79 -12.88 -14.69
C SER A 195 3.56 -12.17 -14.12
N TYR A 196 3.69 -10.89 -13.75
CA TYR A 196 2.60 -10.12 -13.15
C TYR A 196 1.78 -9.29 -14.14
N LEU A 197 2.42 -8.68 -15.14
CA LEU A 197 1.74 -7.86 -16.15
C LEU A 197 1.24 -8.73 -17.30
N GLU A 198 0.17 -8.30 -17.96
CA GLU A 198 -0.26 -8.93 -19.21
C GLU A 198 0.86 -8.84 -20.27
N GLN A 199 0.92 -9.84 -21.16
CA GLN A 199 1.96 -9.89 -22.18
C GLN A 199 1.95 -8.63 -23.06
N GLY A 200 3.13 -8.05 -23.28
CA GLY A 200 3.29 -6.83 -24.08
C GLY A 200 3.18 -5.53 -23.29
N ASN A 201 2.80 -5.58 -22.01
CA ASN A 201 2.60 -4.39 -21.20
C ASN A 201 3.86 -3.86 -20.51
N LEU A 202 5.01 -4.54 -20.62
CA LEU A 202 6.27 -4.05 -20.06
C LEU A 202 7.17 -3.44 -21.13
N ILE A 203 7.59 -2.19 -20.89
CA ILE A 203 8.65 -1.50 -21.63
C ILE A 203 9.88 -1.36 -20.71
N ALA A 204 10.98 -2.02 -21.06
CA ALA A 204 12.24 -1.90 -20.35
C ALA A 204 13.11 -0.81 -21.00
N ALA A 205 13.32 0.32 -20.31
CA ALA A 205 14.16 1.40 -20.79
C ALA A 205 15.59 1.26 -20.24
N HIS A 206 16.48 0.63 -21.02
CA HIS A 206 17.85 0.34 -20.61
C HIS A 206 18.87 1.28 -21.25
N HIS A 207 20.13 1.17 -20.84
CA HIS A 207 21.25 1.85 -21.48
C HIS A 207 21.33 1.57 -22.98
N ASP A 208 21.83 2.58 -23.70
CA ASP A 208 22.16 2.49 -25.12
C ASP A 208 23.25 1.44 -25.37
N PRO A 209 23.05 0.47 -26.27
CA PRO A 209 24.06 -0.54 -26.62
C PRO A 209 25.33 0.08 -27.23
N ASN A 210 25.23 1.29 -27.79
CA ASN A 210 26.35 2.05 -28.39
C ASN A 210 26.97 3.07 -27.42
N SER A 211 26.64 2.99 -26.13
CA SER A 211 27.20 3.88 -25.11
C SER A 211 28.74 3.85 -25.07
N LYS A 212 29.37 5.02 -24.94
CA LYS A 212 30.83 5.15 -24.73
C LYS A 212 31.33 4.43 -23.46
N SER A 213 30.46 4.26 -22.45
CA SER A 213 30.79 3.53 -21.23
C SER A 213 30.74 2.01 -21.44
N ASN A 214 31.88 1.34 -21.26
CA ASN A 214 31.98 -0.13 -21.31
C ASN A 214 31.09 -0.82 -20.27
N TYR A 215 30.91 -0.23 -19.09
CA TYR A 215 29.99 -0.75 -18.08
C TYR A 215 28.55 -0.81 -18.60
N ARG A 216 28.07 0.29 -19.21
CA ARG A 216 26.71 0.39 -19.74
C ARG A 216 26.46 -0.61 -20.86
N LYS A 217 27.41 -0.77 -21.79
CA LYS A 217 27.35 -1.78 -22.86
C LYS A 217 27.25 -3.20 -22.30
N ARG A 218 28.11 -3.55 -21.34
CA ARG A 218 28.05 -4.87 -20.68
C ARG A 218 26.75 -5.08 -19.92
N SER A 219 26.24 -4.05 -19.24
CA SER A 219 24.97 -4.15 -18.53
C SER A 219 23.79 -4.33 -19.48
N ARG A 220 23.80 -3.65 -20.62
CA ARG A 220 22.80 -3.79 -21.68
C ARG A 220 22.84 -5.19 -22.29
N ALA A 221 24.02 -5.68 -22.68
CA ALA A 221 24.19 -7.01 -23.26
C ALA A 221 23.72 -8.14 -22.32
N ARG A 222 24.06 -8.06 -21.02
CA ARG A 222 23.56 -9.05 -20.03
C ARG A 222 22.05 -9.01 -19.86
N PHE A 223 21.43 -7.85 -20.02
CA PHE A 223 19.98 -7.73 -19.94
C PHE A 223 19.32 -8.32 -21.19
N GLU A 224 19.88 -8.11 -22.37
CA GLU A 224 19.43 -8.77 -23.61
C GLU A 224 19.57 -10.29 -23.52
N GLU A 225 20.69 -10.79 -23.00
CA GLU A 225 20.89 -12.23 -22.74
C GLU A 225 19.81 -12.79 -21.81
N LYS A 226 19.44 -12.03 -20.76
CA LYS A 226 18.34 -12.39 -19.86
C LYS A 226 17.00 -12.46 -20.59
N LEU A 227 16.67 -11.46 -21.41
CA LEU A 227 15.41 -11.46 -22.15
C LEU A 227 15.35 -12.66 -23.11
N SER A 228 16.48 -13.06 -23.69
CA SER A 228 16.56 -14.24 -24.55
C SER A 228 16.57 -15.58 -23.81
N SER A 229 16.64 -15.59 -22.47
CA SER A 229 16.82 -16.82 -21.70
C SER A 229 15.52 -17.58 -21.41
N ASN A 230 14.36 -16.95 -21.59
CA ASN A 230 13.06 -17.57 -21.32
C ASN A 230 11.93 -16.92 -22.13
N PRO A 231 11.02 -17.69 -22.76
CA PRO A 231 9.92 -17.16 -23.57
C PRO A 231 8.98 -16.17 -22.86
N ILE A 232 8.88 -16.20 -21.53
CA ILE A 232 8.04 -15.24 -20.79
C ILE A 232 8.48 -13.78 -21.01
N TYR A 233 9.74 -13.58 -21.40
CA TYR A 233 10.30 -12.27 -21.68
C TYR A 233 10.10 -11.80 -23.14
N ASP A 234 9.61 -12.65 -24.04
CA ASP A 234 9.51 -12.35 -25.49
C ASP A 234 8.65 -11.11 -25.78
N SER A 235 7.66 -10.86 -24.91
CA SER A 235 6.74 -9.73 -25.05
C SER A 235 7.28 -8.41 -24.47
N ILE A 236 8.45 -8.42 -23.81
CA ILE A 236 9.04 -7.22 -23.21
C ILE A 236 9.64 -6.33 -24.29
N LYS A 237 9.14 -5.11 -24.40
CA LYS A 237 9.69 -4.12 -25.34
C LYS A 237 10.92 -3.45 -24.74
N LEU A 238 12.10 -3.71 -25.31
CA LEU A 238 13.35 -3.10 -24.87
C LEU A 238 13.67 -1.82 -25.67
N VAL A 239 13.80 -0.69 -24.99
CA VAL A 239 14.10 0.62 -25.60
C VAL A 239 15.36 1.25 -25.00
N ASN A 240 15.89 2.28 -25.67
CA ASN A 240 17.00 3.07 -25.19
C ASN A 240 16.49 4.18 -24.25
N LEU A 241 17.01 4.23 -23.03
CA LEU A 241 16.61 5.17 -21.98
C LEU A 241 16.77 6.65 -22.39
N ASN A 242 17.73 6.95 -23.26
CA ASN A 242 17.99 8.28 -23.82
C ASN A 242 17.20 8.58 -25.10
N GLY A 243 16.33 7.67 -25.54
CA GLY A 243 15.50 7.82 -26.73
C GLY A 243 14.02 8.04 -26.41
N SER A 244 13.16 7.85 -27.41
CA SER A 244 11.71 7.81 -27.19
C SER A 244 11.33 6.50 -26.49
N LEU A 245 10.64 6.60 -25.36
CA LEU A 245 10.28 5.44 -24.53
C LEU A 245 8.92 4.86 -24.93
N ALA A 246 7.94 5.74 -25.16
CA ALA A 246 6.59 5.43 -25.58
C ALA A 246 5.94 6.68 -26.20
N GLU A 247 4.81 6.49 -26.88
CA GLU A 247 3.98 7.62 -27.32
C GLU A 247 3.42 8.37 -26.11
N PRO A 248 3.24 9.70 -26.20
CA PRO A 248 2.58 10.47 -25.14
C PRO A 248 1.23 9.86 -24.75
N SER A 249 0.95 9.83 -23.45
CA SER A 249 -0.32 9.31 -22.89
C SER A 249 -0.64 7.86 -23.26
N SER A 250 0.36 7.04 -23.60
CA SER A 250 0.17 5.64 -24.02
C SER A 250 0.61 4.58 -23.00
N VAL A 251 0.94 5.01 -21.77
CA VAL A 251 1.39 4.17 -20.66
C VAL A 251 0.76 4.62 -19.34
N ASP A 252 0.52 3.68 -18.43
CA ASP A 252 -0.19 3.92 -17.17
C ASP A 252 0.75 4.22 -15.98
N ALA A 253 1.99 3.75 -16.07
CA ALA A 253 3.00 3.96 -15.04
C ALA A 253 4.43 4.00 -15.59
N VAL A 254 5.28 4.80 -14.93
CA VAL A 254 6.72 4.84 -15.16
C VAL A 254 7.41 4.66 -13.82
N VAL A 255 8.20 3.60 -13.68
CA VAL A 255 8.82 3.20 -12.42
C VAL A 255 10.33 3.16 -12.53
N THR A 256 11.00 3.46 -11.42
CA THR A 256 12.45 3.28 -11.27
C THR A 256 12.74 2.83 -9.85
N PHE A 257 13.68 1.90 -9.70
CA PHE A 257 13.96 1.30 -8.40
C PHE A 257 15.43 1.49 -8.06
N ARG A 258 15.69 2.08 -6.90
CA ARG A 258 17.04 2.17 -6.31
C ARG A 258 18.10 2.82 -7.22
N ASN A 259 17.69 3.62 -8.20
CA ASN A 259 18.57 4.26 -9.19
C ASN A 259 18.50 5.79 -9.17
N LEU A 260 17.59 6.38 -8.39
CA LEU A 260 17.30 7.83 -8.42
C LEU A 260 18.52 8.68 -8.05
N HIS A 261 19.39 8.17 -7.17
CA HIS A 261 20.64 8.82 -6.75
C HIS A 261 21.68 8.91 -7.87
N ASN A 262 21.63 8.03 -8.88
CA ASN A 262 22.58 8.04 -10.00
C ASN A 262 22.37 9.22 -10.95
N TRP A 263 21.24 9.93 -10.84
CA TRP A 263 20.81 10.96 -11.80
C TRP A 263 20.75 12.37 -11.21
N ILE A 264 21.11 12.53 -9.94
CA ILE A 264 21.18 13.83 -9.27
C ILE A 264 22.30 14.65 -9.95
N GLY A 265 21.92 15.69 -10.70
CA GLY A 265 22.87 16.69 -11.21
C GLY A 265 22.72 17.16 -12.66
N SER A 266 21.97 16.51 -13.56
CA SER A 266 21.79 17.07 -14.94
C SER A 266 20.57 16.65 -15.76
N ARG A 267 19.75 15.68 -15.34
CA ARG A 267 18.53 15.27 -16.08
C ARG A 267 17.28 15.01 -15.21
N TRP A 268 17.35 15.37 -13.93
CA TRP A 268 16.28 15.11 -12.95
C TRP A 268 14.92 15.68 -13.39
N ILE A 269 14.91 16.88 -13.98
CA ILE A 269 13.69 17.57 -14.43
C ILE A 269 13.00 16.85 -15.59
N GLN A 270 13.75 16.20 -16.50
CA GLN A 270 13.17 15.54 -17.67
C GLN A 270 12.48 14.21 -17.30
N TYR A 271 13.04 13.46 -16.35
CA TYR A 271 12.45 12.21 -15.88
C TYR A 271 11.36 12.42 -14.81
N LEU A 272 11.47 13.46 -13.98
CA LEU A 272 10.37 13.88 -13.10
C LEU A 272 9.12 14.28 -13.90
N LYS A 273 9.25 14.99 -15.02
CA LYS A 273 8.09 15.34 -15.87
C LYS A 273 7.34 14.11 -16.39
N ILE A 274 8.05 13.00 -16.62
CA ILE A 274 7.46 11.74 -17.06
C ILE A 274 6.78 11.02 -15.88
N ALA A 275 7.37 11.05 -14.68
CA ALA A 275 6.77 10.47 -13.47
C ALA A 275 5.60 11.30 -12.90
N LEU A 276 5.62 12.63 -13.06
CA LEU A 276 4.62 13.60 -12.58
C LEU A 276 3.33 13.62 -13.41
N LEU A 277 3.29 13.00 -14.60
CA LEU A 277 2.06 12.95 -15.40
C LEU A 277 0.91 12.20 -14.70
N ARG A 278 1.20 11.40 -13.67
CA ARG A 278 0.17 10.82 -12.80
C ARG A 278 -0.35 11.76 -11.71
N LEU A 279 0.36 12.83 -11.35
CA LEU A 279 -0.09 13.78 -10.33
C LEU A 279 -1.09 14.82 -10.89
N ASN A 280 -1.15 15.00 -12.22
CA ASN A 280 -2.09 15.93 -12.86
C ASN A 280 -3.40 15.28 -13.33
N GLN A 281 -3.67 14.01 -12.98
CA GLN A 281 -4.98 13.37 -13.19
C GLN A 281 -5.79 13.15 -11.90
N VAL A 282 -5.34 13.68 -10.76
CA VAL A 282 -6.25 13.98 -9.67
C VAL A 282 -6.90 15.32 -10.03
N GLU A 283 -8.01 15.26 -10.76
CA GLU A 283 -8.93 16.40 -10.86
C GLU A 283 -9.30 16.81 -9.43
N TYR A 284 -8.77 17.96 -9.02
CA TYR A 284 -9.34 18.75 -7.95
C TYR A 284 -10.77 19.08 -8.37
N TRP A 285 -11.75 18.36 -7.83
CA TRP A 285 -13.10 18.91 -7.71
C TRP A 285 -13.04 20.08 -6.75
N GLY A 286 -13.04 21.28 -7.30
CA GLY A 286 -12.98 22.53 -6.54
C GLY A 286 -12.93 23.75 -7.44
N GLY A 287 -14.12 24.15 -7.91
CA GLY A 287 -14.38 25.36 -8.67
C GLY A 287 -15.80 25.38 -9.19
#